data_AF-A0A7V4HDH1-F1
#
_entry.id   AF-A0A7V4HDH1-F1
#
_cell.length_a   1.000
_cell.length_b   1.000
_cell.length_c   1.000
_cell.angle_alpha   90.00
_cell.angle_beta   90.00
_cell.angle_gamma   90.00
#
_symmetry.space_group_name_H-M   'P 1'
#
loop_
_entity.id
_entity.type
_entity.pdbx_description
1 polymer ?
#
loop_
_entity_poly.entity_id
_entity_poly.type
_entity_poly.pdbx_seq_one_letter_code
_entity_poly.pdbx_strand_id
1 'polypeptide(L)'
;GTLLNNKETGMYMCAACGNPLFSSDTKFDSGSGWPSFWEVNAPESVTLRPDNSHETVRTEVLCARCQGHLGHLFADAPQTPTGQRYCINSAALSFTRGDGKTRKL
;
A
#
# COMPACT_ATOMS: atom_id res chain seq x y z
N GLY A 1 10.19 0.41 7.07
CA GLY A 1 9.30 1.33 7.83
C GLY A 1 8.59 0.60 8.97
N THR A 2 7.88 1.32 9.86
CA THR A 2 7.25 0.76 11.08
C THR A 2 6.24 -0.35 10.82
N LEU A 3 5.55 -0.33 9.68
CA LEU A 3 4.57 -1.34 9.27
C LEU A 3 5.14 -2.44 8.36
N LEU A 4 6.45 -2.42 8.08
CA LEU A 4 7.11 -3.38 7.20
C LEU A 4 6.86 -4.83 7.64
N ASN A 5 7.14 -5.10 8.92
CA ASN A 5 7.09 -6.45 9.49
C ASN A 5 5.74 -6.78 10.15
N ASN A 6 4.72 -5.94 9.97
CA ASN A 6 3.39 -6.24 10.50
C ASN A 6 2.80 -7.46 9.78
N LYS A 7 2.38 -8.46 10.57
CA LYS A 7 1.77 -9.73 10.12
C LYS A 7 0.37 -9.95 10.71
N GLU A 8 -0.17 -8.94 11.39
CA GLU A 8 -1.50 -9.01 11.97
C GLU A 8 -2.59 -8.94 10.89
N THR A 9 -3.70 -9.64 11.12
CA THR A 9 -4.89 -9.56 10.27
C THR A 9 -5.62 -8.24 10.48
N GLY A 10 -5.93 -7.52 9.40
CA GLY A 10 -6.62 -6.24 9.45
C GLY A 10 -6.46 -5.41 8.19
N MET A 11 -6.80 -4.13 8.30
CA MET A 11 -6.84 -3.17 7.20
C MET A 11 -5.78 -2.08 7.35
N TYR A 12 -5.10 -1.77 6.25
CA TYR A 12 -4.21 -0.63 6.10
C TYR A 12 -5.02 0.53 5.52
N MET A 13 -5.09 1.62 6.29
CA MET A 13 -5.86 2.81 5.96
C MET A 13 -4.90 3.95 5.61
N CYS A 14 -5.37 4.94 4.86
CA CYS A 14 -4.65 6.18 4.65
C CYS A 14 -4.46 6.88 6.01
N ALA A 15 -3.20 7.13 6.39
CA ALA A 15 -2.89 7.80 7.65
C ALA A 15 -3.50 9.23 7.73
N ALA A 16 -3.67 9.89 6.59
CA ALA A 16 -4.17 11.26 6.54
C ALA A 16 -5.71 11.37 6.63
N CYS A 17 -6.45 10.49 5.95
CA CYS A 17 -7.91 10.64 5.82
C CYS A 17 -8.73 9.39 6.21
N GLY A 18 -8.09 8.31 6.63
CA GLY A 18 -8.76 7.08 7.06
C GLY A 18 -9.43 6.28 5.94
N ASN A 19 -9.14 6.57 4.66
CA ASN A 19 -9.63 5.75 3.54
C ASN A 19 -9.05 4.32 3.63
N PRO A 20 -9.84 3.24 3.50
CA PRO A 20 -9.30 1.90 3.36
C PRO A 20 -8.43 1.80 2.09
N LEU A 21 -7.24 1.22 2.19
CA LEU A 21 -6.31 1.13 1.06
C LEU A 21 -5.94 -0.30 0.71
N PHE A 22 -5.54 -1.11 1.70
CA PHE A 22 -5.05 -2.47 1.47
C PHE A 22 -5.49 -3.42 2.59
N SER A 23 -5.73 -4.68 2.26
CA SER A 23 -5.96 -5.76 3.24
C SER A 23 -4.63 -6.39 3.66
N SER A 24 -4.55 -6.91 4.89
CA SER A 24 -3.45 -7.79 5.31
C SER A 24 -3.30 -9.03 4.42
N ASP A 25 -4.39 -9.50 3.82
CA ASP A 25 -4.40 -10.72 3.00
C ASP A 25 -3.64 -10.54 1.68
N THR A 26 -3.53 -9.29 1.21
CA THR A 26 -2.78 -8.95 0.01
C THR A 26 -1.33 -8.55 0.33
N LYS A 27 -0.96 -8.47 1.61
CA LYS A 27 0.38 -8.09 2.06
C LYS A 27 1.37 -9.25 1.92
N PHE A 28 2.57 -8.96 1.44
CA PHE A 28 3.65 -9.94 1.33
C PHE A 28 5.01 -9.32 1.64
N ASP A 29 6.01 -10.18 1.90
CA ASP A 29 7.41 -9.76 2.02
C ASP A 29 8.04 -9.72 0.63
N SER A 30 8.38 -8.52 0.16
CA SER A 30 9.06 -8.31 -1.12
C SER A 30 10.58 -8.18 -1.00
N GLY A 31 11.12 -8.15 0.23
CA GLY A 31 12.53 -7.82 0.47
C GLY A 31 12.92 -6.37 0.17
N SER A 32 11.97 -5.51 -0.22
CA SER A 32 12.27 -4.12 -0.63
C SER A 32 12.57 -3.17 0.54
N GLY A 33 12.13 -3.47 1.77
CA GLY A 33 12.21 -2.57 2.92
C GLY A 33 10.96 -1.70 3.15
N TRP A 34 9.96 -1.80 2.27
CA TRP A 34 8.65 -1.14 2.41
C TRP A 34 7.48 -2.16 2.45
N PRO A 35 6.40 -1.85 3.19
CA PRO A 35 5.13 -2.58 3.07
C PRO A 35 4.76 -2.79 1.61
N SER A 36 4.53 -4.05 1.24
CA SER A 36 4.22 -4.45 -0.12
C SER A 36 2.92 -5.22 -0.17
N PHE A 37 2.06 -4.84 -1.12
CA PHE A 37 0.76 -5.47 -1.36
C PHE A 37 0.65 -5.83 -2.83
N TRP A 38 -0.08 -6.89 -3.16
CA TRP A 38 -0.30 -7.28 -4.57
C TRP A 38 -1.64 -6.78 -5.14
N GLU A 39 -2.54 -6.29 -4.28
CA GLU A 39 -3.85 -5.75 -4.68
C GLU A 39 -4.36 -4.72 -3.67
N VAL A 40 -5.11 -3.75 -4.18
CA VAL A 40 -5.81 -2.71 -3.44
C VAL A 40 -7.12 -3.23 -2.86
N ASN A 41 -7.58 -2.65 -1.75
CA ASN A 41 -8.85 -3.06 -1.13
C ASN A 41 -10.06 -2.93 -2.08
N ALA A 42 -10.07 -1.89 -2.90
CA ALA A 42 -11.08 -1.66 -3.93
C ALA A 42 -10.49 -0.77 -5.03
N PRO A 43 -10.98 -0.83 -6.30
CA PRO A 43 -10.50 0.00 -7.40
C PRO A 43 -10.45 1.50 -7.09
N GLU A 44 -11.42 1.99 -6.32
CA GLU A 44 -11.56 3.38 -5.88
C GLU A 44 -10.72 3.74 -4.65
N SER A 45 -9.90 2.82 -4.12
CA SER A 45 -9.07 3.08 -2.95
C SER A 45 -7.87 3.98 -3.28
N VAL A 46 -7.34 3.85 -4.50
CA VAL A 46 -6.15 4.55 -4.97
C VAL A 46 -6.34 5.18 -6.34
N THR A 47 -5.55 6.21 -6.63
CA THR A 47 -5.37 6.75 -7.98
C THR A 47 -3.97 6.39 -8.44
N LEU A 48 -3.85 5.86 -9.65
CA LEU A 48 -2.58 5.53 -10.28
C LEU A 48 -2.20 6.66 -11.25
N ARG A 49 -0.99 7.19 -11.12
CA ARG A 49 -0.48 8.28 -11.97
C ARG A 49 0.87 7.91 -12.56
N PRO A 50 1.11 8.09 -13.86
CA PRO A 50 2.44 7.94 -14.44
C PRO A 50 3.45 8.88 -13.76
N ASP A 51 4.58 8.34 -13.33
CA ASP A 51 5.70 9.08 -12.75
C ASP A 51 6.91 8.97 -13.70
N ASN A 52 7.15 10.05 -14.43
CA ASN A 52 8.22 10.18 -15.42
C ASN A 52 9.46 10.92 -14.86
N SER A 53 9.58 11.05 -13.54
CA SER A 53 10.66 11.83 -12.91
C SER A 53 12.03 11.12 -12.93
N HIS A 54 12.09 9.84 -13.30
CA HIS A 54 13.32 9.06 -13.41
C HIS A 54 13.41 8.30 -14.74
N GLU A 55 14.59 7.74 -15.03
CA GLU A 55 14.90 6.94 -16.23
C GLU A 55 14.04 5.65 -16.37
N THR A 56 13.28 5.30 -15.33
CA THR A 56 12.34 4.16 -15.33
C THR A 56 10.92 4.68 -15.17
N VAL A 57 10.00 4.22 -16.03
CA VAL A 57 8.56 4.49 -15.90
C VAL A 57 8.06 3.84 -14.60
N ARG A 58 7.77 4.66 -13.59
CA ARG A 58 7.10 4.21 -12.37
C ARG A 58 5.65 4.65 -12.42
N THR A 59 4.79 3.93 -11.72
CA THR A 59 3.40 4.37 -11.51
C THR A 59 3.27 4.81 -10.06
N GLU A 60 3.06 6.09 -9.82
CA GLU A 60 2.77 6.62 -8.50
C GLU A 60 1.39 6.14 -8.02
N VAL A 61 1.33 5.80 -6.73
CA VAL A 61 0.10 5.42 -6.04
C VAL A 61 -0.29 6.55 -5.09
N LEU A 62 -1.47 7.13 -5.33
CA LEU A 62 -2.06 8.18 -4.52
C LEU A 62 -3.30 7.65 -3.80
N CYS A 63 -3.64 8.18 -2.63
CA CYS A 63 -4.94 7.92 -2.03
C CYS A 63 -6.03 8.56 -2.89
N ALA A 64 -7.02 7.79 -3.35
CA ALA A 64 -8.07 8.35 -4.21
C ALA A 64 -8.89 9.45 -3.52
N ARG A 65 -9.06 9.36 -2.19
CA ARG A 65 -9.88 10.30 -1.42
C ARG A 65 -9.21 11.65 -1.16
N CYS A 66 -7.97 11.65 -0.68
CA CYS A 66 -7.26 12.88 -0.31
C CYS A 66 -6.12 13.26 -1.25
N GLN A 67 -5.84 12.45 -2.27
CA GLN A 67 -4.74 12.61 -3.24
C GLN A 67 -3.34 12.62 -2.60
N GLY A 68 -3.23 12.22 -1.32
CA GLY A 68 -1.95 12.09 -0.64
C GLY A 68 -1.10 10.97 -1.23
N HIS A 69 0.21 11.22 -1.36
CA HIS A 69 1.17 10.25 -1.84
C HIS A 69 1.26 9.03 -0.92
N LEU A 70 1.19 7.83 -1.50
CA LEU A 70 1.31 6.56 -0.78
C LEU A 70 2.62 5.85 -1.12
N GLY A 71 2.99 5.77 -2.39
CA GLY A 71 4.18 5.07 -2.86
C GLY A 71 4.13 4.82 -4.37
N HIS A 72 4.59 3.65 -4.81
CA HIS A 72 4.68 3.29 -6.22
C HIS A 72 4.21 1.86 -6.50
N LEU A 73 3.71 1.64 -7.71
CA LEU A 73 3.30 0.36 -8.26
C LEU A 73 4.36 -0.13 -9.26
N PHE A 74 4.73 -1.39 -9.12
CA PHE A 74 5.64 -2.11 -9.99
C PHE A 74 5.00 -3.42 -10.50
N ALA A 75 5.36 -3.87 -11.69
CA ALA A 75 4.93 -5.14 -12.29
C ALA A 75 6.02 -6.21 -12.15
N ASP A 76 6.63 -6.32 -10.96
CA ASP A 76 7.82 -7.12 -10.70
C ASP A 76 7.63 -8.15 -9.58
N ALA A 77 6.38 -8.53 -9.28
CA ALA A 77 6.07 -9.54 -8.27
C ALA A 77 5.36 -10.76 -8.87
N PRO A 78 5.99 -11.50 -9.80
CA PRO A 78 5.38 -12.66 -10.48
C PRO A 78 4.95 -13.79 -9.54
N GLN A 79 5.47 -13.83 -8.32
CA GLN A 79 5.08 -14.77 -7.26
C GLN A 79 3.71 -14.47 -6.63
N THR A 80 3.08 -13.35 -6.96
CA THR A 80 1.78 -12.93 -6.43
C THR A 80 0.68 -13.15 -7.46
N PRO A 81 -0.60 -13.31 -7.05
CA PRO A 81 -1.69 -13.59 -7.99
C PRO A 81 -1.84 -12.61 -9.16
N THR A 82 -1.51 -11.34 -8.93
CA THR A 82 -1.66 -10.26 -9.92
C THR A 82 -0.36 -9.90 -10.63
N GLY A 83 0.79 -10.43 -10.19
CA GLY A 83 2.10 -9.98 -10.66
C GLY A 83 2.51 -8.58 -10.18
N GLN A 84 1.66 -7.89 -9.41
CA GLN A 84 1.82 -6.49 -9.04
C GLN A 84 2.44 -6.33 -7.65
N ARG A 85 3.18 -5.22 -7.47
CA ARG A 85 3.74 -4.81 -6.19
C ARG A 85 3.45 -3.35 -5.92
N TYR A 86 2.48 -3.11 -5.05
CA TYR A 86 2.23 -1.82 -4.42
C TYR A 86 3.22 -1.64 -3.28
N CYS A 87 4.28 -0.87 -3.52
CA CYS A 87 5.35 -0.56 -2.59
C CYS A 87 5.02 0.76 -1.87
N ILE A 88 4.56 0.67 -0.62
CA ILE A 88 3.89 1.78 0.07
C ILE A 88 4.69 2.26 1.28
N ASN A 89 4.78 3.57 1.45
CA ASN A 89 5.42 4.19 2.60
C ASN A 89 4.66 3.87 3.88
N SER A 90 5.33 3.30 4.88
CA SER A 90 4.69 3.03 6.19
C SER A 90 4.11 4.29 6.82
N ALA A 91 4.75 5.46 6.63
CA ALA A 91 4.28 6.74 7.16
C ALA A 91 2.94 7.20 6.55
N ALA A 92 2.60 6.71 5.35
CA ALA A 92 1.34 7.02 4.69
C ALA A 92 0.19 6.09 5.15
N LEU A 93 0.47 5.11 6.00
CA LEU A 93 -0.47 4.08 6.43
C LEU A 93 -0.74 4.14 7.94
N SER A 94 -1.99 3.93 8.32
CA SER A 94 -2.39 3.50 9.66
C SER A 94 -2.97 2.09 9.57
N PHE A 95 -2.97 1.36 10.69
CA PHE A 95 -3.44 -0.04 10.70
C PHE A 95 -4.58 -0.23 11.69
N THR A 96 -5.66 -0.86 11.23
CA THR A 96 -6.80 -1.28 12.05
C THR A 96 -6.87 -2.78 12.05
N ARG A 97 -6.68 -3.39 13.22
CA ARG A 97 -6.79 -4.85 13.41
C ARG A 97 -8.21 -5.32 13.08
N GLY A 98 -8.35 -6.59 12.72
CA GLY A 98 -9.66 -7.21 12.45
C GLY A 98 -10.65 -7.18 13.63
N ASP A 99 -10.18 -6.91 14.85
CA ASP A 99 -11.01 -6.69 16.05
C ASP A 99 -11.47 -5.22 16.22
N GLY A 100 -11.23 -4.37 15.22
CA GLY A 100 -11.63 -2.96 15.20
C GLY A 100 -10.69 -2.01 15.94
N LYS A 101 -9.58 -2.48 16.51
CA LYS A 101 -8.62 -1.60 17.21
C LYS A 101 -7.61 -0.99 16.24
N THR A 102 -7.59 0.33 16.13
CA THR A 102 -6.60 1.07 15.33
C THR A 102 -5.33 1.35 16.15
N ARG A 103 -4.16 1.03 15.58
CA ARG A 103 -2.86 1.49 16.08
C ARG A 103 -2.44 2.75 15.33
N LYS A 104 -2.31 3.86 16.07
CA LYS A 104 -1.45 4.97 15.65
C LYS A 104 -0.04 4.61 16.11
N LEU A 105 0.88 4.46 15.15
CA LEU A 105 2.30 4.26 15.42
C LEU A 105 2.98 5.63 15.53
#